data_AF-A0A0T5ZI26-F1
#
_entry.id   AF-A0A0T5ZI26-F1
#
_cell.length_a   1.000
_cell.length_b   1.000
_cell.length_c   1.000
_cell.angle_alpha   90.00
_cell.angle_beta   90.00
_cell.angle_gamma   90.00
#
_symmetry.space_group_name_H-M   'P 1'
#
loop_
_entity.id
_entity.type
_entity.pdbx_description
1 polymer ?
#
loop_
_entity_poly.entity_id
_entity_poly.type
_entity_poly.pdbx_seq_one_letter_code
_entity_poly.pdbx_strand_id
1 'polypeptide(L)'
;MYRRLAVAVIVFALTASATVLPSSAPVATAAASCTGWKNRYVPPATIRVYRTYGPAAGQVQTVAFRSYVENTVSWEWPSAFPTASLRAGAIAAKQYGWYYAMTYRGGTSPGGACYDVKDNSADQVYRPETRNASASQKAAVAATWAISIRRSRNGVPGQFILTGYYPGSISGCGAETNGFRLFQKGVYDCGRKGLTLEEIMRIYYGSTLEISDPGKHEISGGVTGDGAAVVPTEAGVDAHVYLSTGSRFAAPSAPDPIPLADAVTLDRIAADIDGDGEHELIVLMRDGDAAERIVILRPTGAGYGDPESWWDSATAGVGFPVERDGKRAIRLVAGDFDADLVDDVGLLVGAEDPMQSTLYVLRANSTRTAFEAALTWWTGPLALGDSAVFAADVTGDGRADLVAETDGGEAGLVYWVAQSKAGGLEDGATQWYDGSALRRVTTQTVVTDWNRDGRDDLALAVATETGFSFVGLRANGTSFVATDLHASTIAFDRIKLAAGDTNGDGRGDVVMYARHEDGSPGTELRTYLSNGSALAGNPWLDDPALDWSTVEPY
;
A
#
# COMPACT_ATOMS: atom_id res chain seq x y z
N MET A 1 36.17 -8.07 -93.35
CA MET A 1 35.24 -9.13 -92.90
C MET A 1 33.97 -8.48 -92.36
N TYR A 2 32.83 -9.07 -92.67
CA TYR A 2 31.49 -8.46 -92.77
C TYR A 2 30.75 -8.21 -91.44
N ARG A 3 29.91 -7.16 -91.45
CA ARG A 3 28.83 -6.81 -90.49
C ARG A 3 27.73 -7.89 -90.37
N ARG A 4 27.13 -8.02 -89.17
CA ARG A 4 25.73 -8.43 -88.86
C ARG A 4 25.39 -7.75 -87.51
N LEU A 5 24.45 -6.81 -87.28
CA LEU A 5 23.03 -6.57 -87.62
C LEU A 5 22.03 -7.52 -86.94
N ALA A 6 21.37 -7.02 -85.88
CA ALA A 6 20.07 -7.47 -85.33
C ALA A 6 19.52 -6.33 -84.44
N VAL A 7 18.74 -5.38 -84.99
CA VAL A 7 17.26 -5.34 -85.05
C VAL A 7 16.61 -5.19 -83.67
N ALA A 8 16.20 -3.96 -83.38
CA ALA A 8 15.35 -3.58 -82.26
C ALA A 8 13.87 -3.84 -82.61
N VAL A 9 13.14 -4.47 -81.69
CA VAL A 9 11.68 -4.60 -81.74
C VAL A 9 11.08 -3.65 -80.71
N ILE A 10 10.37 -2.63 -81.19
CA ILE A 10 9.59 -1.70 -80.39
C ILE A 10 8.19 -2.30 -80.24
N VAL A 11 7.77 -2.58 -79.00
CA VAL A 11 6.39 -2.94 -78.67
C VAL A 11 5.72 -1.69 -78.08
N PHE A 12 4.71 -1.18 -78.79
CA PHE A 12 3.80 -0.16 -78.30
C PHE A 12 2.77 -0.82 -77.38
N ALA A 13 2.78 -0.48 -76.09
CA ALA A 13 1.70 -0.80 -75.17
C ALA A 13 0.88 0.46 -74.90
N LEU A 14 -0.36 0.48 -75.41
CA LEU A 14 -1.37 1.46 -75.01
C LEU A 14 -1.77 1.21 -73.55
N THR A 15 -1.52 2.16 -72.66
CA THR A 15 -2.11 2.18 -71.32
C THR A 15 -3.24 3.20 -71.27
N ALA A 16 -4.45 2.72 -71.01
CA ALA A 16 -5.65 3.52 -70.82
C ALA A 16 -5.55 4.36 -69.53
N SER A 17 -5.82 5.65 -69.64
CA SER A 17 -5.92 6.56 -68.50
C SER A 17 -7.21 6.31 -67.72
N ALA A 18 -7.12 5.71 -66.54
CA ALA A 18 -8.23 5.65 -65.59
C ALA A 18 -8.25 6.95 -64.76
N THR A 19 -9.32 7.74 -64.91
CA THR A 19 -9.61 8.88 -64.05
C THR A 19 -9.97 8.39 -62.64
N VAL A 20 -9.11 8.66 -61.67
CA VAL A 20 -9.37 8.40 -60.25
C VAL A 20 -10.32 9.47 -59.72
N LEU A 21 -11.54 9.08 -59.37
CA LEU A 21 -12.45 9.93 -58.58
C LEU A 21 -11.94 9.98 -57.14
N PRO A 22 -12.08 11.12 -56.43
CA PRO A 22 -11.64 11.23 -55.05
C PRO A 22 -12.48 10.30 -54.16
N SER A 23 -11.78 9.40 -53.45
CA SER A 23 -12.37 8.57 -52.40
C SER A 23 -13.02 9.47 -51.35
N SER A 24 -14.32 9.34 -51.13
CA SER A 24 -14.99 9.89 -49.96
C SER A 24 -14.28 9.39 -48.71
N ALA A 25 -13.86 10.32 -47.84
CA ALA A 25 -13.27 9.97 -46.54
C ALA A 25 -14.24 9.07 -45.76
N PRO A 26 -13.75 8.04 -45.06
CA PRO A 26 -14.61 7.21 -44.23
C PRO A 26 -15.27 8.09 -43.17
N VAL A 27 -16.58 7.97 -43.02
CA VAL A 27 -17.33 8.57 -41.92
C VAL A 27 -16.73 8.05 -40.63
N ALA A 28 -16.19 8.94 -39.80
CA ALA A 28 -15.61 8.58 -38.51
C ALA A 28 -16.68 7.91 -37.64
N THR A 29 -16.60 6.59 -37.50
CA THR A 29 -17.37 5.85 -36.50
C THR A 29 -16.94 6.34 -35.12
N ALA A 30 -17.90 6.81 -34.32
CA ALA A 30 -17.64 7.20 -32.94
C ALA A 30 -16.96 6.05 -32.20
N ALA A 31 -15.77 6.29 -31.64
CA ALA A 31 -15.07 5.28 -30.84
C ALA A 31 -15.95 4.85 -29.66
N ALA A 32 -16.05 3.54 -29.39
CA ALA A 32 -16.84 3.01 -28.28
C ALA A 32 -16.27 3.42 -26.90
N SER A 33 -14.97 3.70 -26.85
CA SER A 33 -14.26 4.29 -25.71
C SER A 33 -12.98 4.98 -26.19
N CYS A 34 -12.52 6.01 -25.48
CA CYS A 34 -11.26 6.69 -25.82
C CYS A 34 -10.04 5.99 -25.26
N THR A 35 -9.86 6.02 -23.94
CA THR A 35 -8.86 5.20 -23.26
C THR A 35 -9.39 3.79 -23.01
N GLY A 36 -10.67 3.65 -22.63
CA GLY A 36 -11.30 2.34 -22.44
C GLY A 36 -10.76 1.57 -21.24
N TRP A 37 -10.30 2.31 -20.22
CA TRP A 37 -9.76 1.74 -19.00
C TRP A 37 -10.84 0.97 -18.25
N LYS A 38 -10.52 -0.21 -17.72
CA LYS A 38 -11.49 -1.09 -17.04
C LYS A 38 -11.22 -1.29 -15.56
N ASN A 39 -9.98 -1.09 -15.12
CA ASN A 39 -9.61 -1.30 -13.73
C ASN A 39 -10.16 -0.14 -12.86
N ARG A 40 -10.83 -0.47 -11.77
CA ARG A 40 -11.44 0.46 -10.81
C ARG A 40 -10.64 0.61 -9.51
N TYR A 41 -9.47 -0.01 -9.46
CA TYR A 41 -8.54 -0.07 -8.32
C TYR A 41 -7.15 0.44 -8.67
N VAL A 42 -6.68 0.17 -9.89
CA VAL A 42 -5.45 0.73 -10.43
C VAL A 42 -5.78 1.87 -11.39
N PRO A 43 -5.20 3.07 -11.23
CA PRO A 43 -5.36 4.17 -12.18
C PRO A 43 -4.83 3.83 -13.59
N PRO A 44 -5.39 4.43 -14.67
CA PRO A 44 -4.87 4.21 -16.02
C PRO A 44 -3.43 4.69 -16.15
N ALA A 45 -2.63 4.00 -16.98
CA ALA A 45 -1.27 4.45 -17.29
C ALA A 45 -1.27 5.81 -18.04
N THR A 46 -2.27 6.04 -18.90
CA THR A 46 -2.38 7.25 -19.73
C THR A 46 -3.81 7.79 -19.78
N ILE A 47 -3.94 9.08 -20.11
CA ILE A 47 -5.23 9.73 -20.37
C ILE A 47 -5.17 10.59 -21.65
N ARG A 48 -6.31 10.71 -22.35
CA ARG A 48 -6.46 11.55 -23.54
C ARG A 48 -7.08 12.90 -23.18
N VAL A 49 -6.28 13.96 -23.31
CA VAL A 49 -6.66 15.33 -22.96
C VAL A 49 -6.86 16.16 -24.23
N TYR A 50 -8.05 16.71 -24.42
CA TYR A 50 -8.27 17.72 -25.45
C TYR A 50 -7.75 19.07 -24.99
N ARG A 51 -6.74 19.57 -25.71
CA ARG A 51 -6.06 20.83 -25.41
C ARG A 51 -6.84 21.99 -26.02
N THR A 52 -7.23 22.93 -25.18
CA THR A 52 -7.89 24.20 -25.55
C THR A 52 -6.99 25.40 -25.30
N TYR A 53 -5.87 25.20 -24.59
CA TYR A 53 -4.87 26.23 -24.33
C TYR A 53 -3.48 25.85 -24.84
N GLY A 54 -2.63 26.86 -24.95
CA GLY A 54 -1.20 26.70 -25.22
C GLY A 54 -0.88 26.29 -26.67
N PRO A 55 0.38 25.92 -26.93
CA PRO A 55 0.84 25.55 -28.28
C PRO A 55 0.13 24.33 -28.88
N ALA A 56 -0.47 23.48 -28.04
CA ALA A 56 -1.18 22.28 -28.45
C ALA A 56 -2.69 22.48 -28.65
N ALA A 57 -3.22 23.72 -28.55
CA ALA A 57 -4.65 23.99 -28.67
C ALA A 57 -5.24 23.42 -29.97
N GLY A 58 -6.39 22.75 -29.85
CA GLY A 58 -7.07 22.04 -30.94
C GLY A 58 -6.66 20.58 -31.12
N GLN A 59 -5.62 20.11 -30.41
CA GLN A 59 -5.15 18.73 -30.46
C GLN A 59 -5.65 17.90 -29.28
N VAL A 60 -5.73 16.58 -29.48
CA VAL A 60 -5.89 15.61 -28.38
C VAL A 60 -4.51 15.02 -28.08
N GLN A 61 -4.04 15.15 -26.86
CA GLN A 61 -2.79 14.57 -26.40
C GLN A 61 -3.04 13.32 -25.55
N THR A 62 -2.24 12.29 -25.77
CA THR A 62 -2.16 11.15 -24.83
C THR A 62 -0.96 11.41 -23.92
N VAL A 63 -1.20 11.46 -22.61
CA VAL A 63 -0.18 11.79 -21.62
C VAL A 63 -0.18 10.77 -20.48
N ALA A 64 0.95 10.61 -19.79
CA ALA A 64 1.01 9.80 -18.58
C ALA A 64 0.00 10.34 -17.55
N PHE A 65 -0.80 9.44 -16.97
CA PHE A 65 -1.90 9.86 -16.11
C PHE A 65 -1.41 10.53 -14.83
N ARG A 66 -0.32 10.02 -14.23
CA ARG A 66 0.32 10.64 -13.06
C ARG A 66 0.75 12.07 -13.33
N SER A 67 1.43 12.32 -14.46
CA SER A 67 1.82 13.67 -14.86
C SER A 67 0.63 14.59 -15.12
N TYR A 68 -0.47 14.06 -15.65
CA TYR A 68 -1.73 14.81 -15.79
C TYR A 68 -2.27 15.25 -14.43
N VAL A 69 -2.41 14.32 -13.48
CA VAL A 69 -2.92 14.61 -12.14
C VAL A 69 -2.02 15.59 -11.39
N GLU A 70 -0.71 15.40 -11.41
CA GLU A 70 0.25 16.34 -10.78
C GLU A 70 0.09 17.75 -11.34
N ASN A 71 0.00 17.91 -12.66
CA ASN A 71 -0.18 19.22 -13.27
C ASN A 71 -1.55 19.82 -12.93
N THR A 72 -2.62 19.03 -12.95
CA THR A 72 -3.96 19.49 -12.56
C THR A 72 -4.00 19.93 -11.11
N VAL A 73 -3.45 19.14 -10.18
CA VAL A 73 -3.31 19.52 -8.77
C VAL A 73 -2.49 20.80 -8.63
N SER A 74 -1.43 20.97 -9.45
CA SER A 74 -0.66 22.21 -9.45
C SER A 74 -1.51 23.44 -9.71
N TRP A 75 -2.48 23.35 -10.62
CA TRP A 75 -3.35 24.46 -11.03
C TRP A 75 -4.54 24.68 -10.10
N GLU A 76 -5.18 23.58 -9.70
CA GLU A 76 -6.48 23.61 -9.04
C GLU A 76 -6.33 23.67 -7.51
N TRP A 77 -5.21 23.19 -6.95
CA TRP A 77 -5.03 23.07 -5.50
C TRP A 77 -3.74 23.77 -5.05
N PRO A 78 -3.82 24.95 -4.41
CA PRO A 78 -2.65 25.73 -4.02
C PRO A 78 -1.68 24.94 -3.12
N SER A 79 -0.38 24.99 -3.41
CA SER A 79 0.66 24.24 -2.68
C SER A 79 0.80 24.60 -1.20
N ALA A 80 0.24 25.75 -0.79
CA ALA A 80 0.20 26.21 0.60
C ALA A 80 -0.99 25.62 1.40
N PHE A 81 -1.83 24.80 0.77
CA PHE A 81 -2.90 24.10 1.50
C PHE A 81 -2.29 23.09 2.48
N PRO A 82 -2.93 22.87 3.64
CA PRO A 82 -2.53 21.81 4.56
C PRO A 82 -2.46 20.44 3.86
N THR A 83 -1.60 19.54 4.34
CA THR A 83 -1.34 18.23 3.72
C THR A 83 -2.63 17.43 3.46
N ALA A 84 -3.51 17.31 4.47
CA ALA A 84 -4.79 16.61 4.32
C ALA A 84 -5.70 17.24 3.24
N SER A 85 -5.71 18.57 3.14
CA SER A 85 -6.46 19.30 2.11
C SER A 85 -5.90 19.04 0.70
N LEU A 86 -4.58 19.01 0.55
CA LEU A 86 -3.91 18.67 -0.72
C LEU A 86 -4.19 17.22 -1.12
N ARG A 87 -4.10 16.28 -0.18
CA ARG A 87 -4.41 14.85 -0.39
C ARG A 87 -5.87 14.66 -0.84
N ALA A 88 -6.83 15.34 -0.20
CA ALA A 88 -8.24 15.31 -0.61
C ALA A 88 -8.44 15.85 -2.04
N GLY A 89 -7.77 16.95 -2.37
CA GLY A 89 -7.78 17.53 -3.70
C GLY A 89 -7.15 16.64 -4.78
N ALA A 90 -6.05 15.96 -4.44
CA ALA A 90 -5.38 15.00 -5.31
C ALA A 90 -6.27 13.80 -5.63
N ILE A 91 -6.93 13.20 -4.63
CA ILE A 91 -7.92 12.13 -4.83
C ILE A 91 -9.04 12.61 -5.73
N ALA A 92 -9.65 13.77 -5.43
CA ALA A 92 -10.75 14.28 -6.24
C ALA A 92 -10.34 14.53 -7.69
N ALA A 93 -9.13 15.05 -7.92
CA ALA A 93 -8.60 15.29 -9.26
C ALA A 93 -8.26 14.01 -10.03
N LYS A 94 -7.59 13.06 -9.37
CA LYS A 94 -7.29 11.74 -9.92
C LYS A 94 -8.57 10.97 -10.27
N GLN A 95 -9.50 10.88 -9.32
CA GLN A 95 -10.75 10.15 -9.49
C GLN A 95 -11.57 10.69 -10.67
N TYR A 96 -11.57 12.01 -10.88
CA TYR A 96 -12.29 12.65 -11.99
C TYR A 96 -11.75 12.20 -13.34
N GLY A 97 -10.43 12.34 -13.56
CA GLY A 97 -9.78 11.93 -14.80
C GLY A 97 -9.91 10.42 -15.05
N TRP A 98 -9.73 9.62 -14.01
CA TRP A 98 -9.87 8.16 -14.07
C TRP A 98 -11.30 7.75 -14.44
N TYR A 99 -12.32 8.36 -13.83
CA TYR A 99 -13.72 8.08 -14.15
C TYR A 99 -14.02 8.27 -15.63
N TYR A 100 -13.51 9.34 -16.26
CA TYR A 100 -13.73 9.59 -17.68
C TYR A 100 -12.85 8.76 -18.62
N ALA A 101 -11.68 8.31 -18.17
CA ALA A 101 -10.89 7.31 -18.90
C ALA A 101 -11.61 5.94 -18.98
N MET A 102 -12.46 5.64 -17.99
CA MET A 102 -13.34 4.46 -17.98
C MET A 102 -14.67 4.70 -18.69
N THR A 103 -15.29 5.85 -18.42
CA THR A 103 -16.66 6.19 -18.84
C THR A 103 -16.63 7.24 -19.92
N TYR A 104 -16.50 6.79 -21.17
CA TYR A 104 -16.52 7.69 -22.32
C TYR A 104 -17.89 8.37 -22.47
N ARG A 105 -17.89 9.71 -22.53
CA ARG A 105 -19.10 10.56 -22.62
C ARG A 105 -19.33 11.19 -24.00
N GLY A 106 -18.73 10.64 -25.06
CA GLY A 106 -18.93 11.14 -26.42
C GLY A 106 -18.07 12.36 -26.81
N GLY A 107 -17.05 12.70 -26.03
CA GLY A 107 -16.18 13.85 -26.30
C GLY A 107 -15.33 13.66 -27.56
N THR A 108 -15.54 14.51 -28.57
CA THR A 108 -14.76 14.54 -29.82
C THR A 108 -14.22 15.94 -30.09
N SER A 109 -12.95 16.03 -30.49
CA SER A 109 -12.35 17.28 -30.96
C SER A 109 -12.98 17.69 -32.30
N PRO A 110 -12.82 18.95 -32.73
CA PRO A 110 -13.26 19.38 -34.07
C PRO A 110 -12.69 18.54 -35.21
N GLY A 111 -11.51 17.92 -35.01
CA GLY A 111 -10.89 16.99 -35.95
C GLY A 111 -11.39 15.55 -35.86
N GLY A 112 -12.43 15.27 -35.07
CA GLY A 112 -13.03 13.95 -34.90
C GLY A 112 -12.27 13.01 -33.95
N ALA A 113 -11.17 13.45 -33.34
CA ALA A 113 -10.41 12.65 -32.38
C ALA A 113 -11.12 12.65 -31.03
N CYS A 114 -11.39 11.47 -30.48
CA CYS A 114 -12.05 11.37 -29.19
C CYS A 114 -11.09 11.68 -28.02
N TYR A 115 -11.61 12.18 -26.90
CA TYR A 115 -10.86 12.52 -25.68
C TYR A 115 -11.64 12.13 -24.40
N ASP A 116 -10.92 11.95 -23.29
CA ASP A 116 -11.50 11.66 -21.98
C ASP A 116 -11.91 12.98 -21.26
N VAL A 117 -10.98 13.95 -21.24
CA VAL A 117 -11.12 15.24 -20.53
C VAL A 117 -10.62 16.43 -21.36
N LYS A 118 -11.09 17.63 -21.03
CA LYS A 118 -10.60 18.93 -21.54
C LYS A 118 -9.67 19.59 -20.53
N ASP A 119 -8.71 20.35 -21.02
CA ASP A 119 -7.70 21.04 -20.19
C ASP A 119 -8.16 22.37 -19.56
N ASN A 120 -9.46 22.54 -19.34
CA ASN A 120 -10.07 23.79 -18.90
C ASN A 120 -11.19 23.56 -17.86
N SER A 121 -11.82 24.65 -17.42
CA SER A 121 -12.83 24.63 -16.35
C SER A 121 -14.10 23.83 -16.67
N ALA A 122 -14.28 23.33 -17.90
CA ALA A 122 -15.33 22.36 -18.18
C ALA A 122 -15.05 21.01 -17.49
N ASP A 123 -13.76 20.67 -17.32
CA ASP A 123 -13.30 19.45 -16.68
C ASP A 123 -12.24 19.77 -15.62
N GLN A 124 -10.96 19.82 -16.01
CA GLN A 124 -9.85 20.12 -15.12
C GLN A 124 -8.77 20.90 -15.86
N VAL A 125 -8.22 21.94 -15.23
CA VAL A 125 -7.14 22.72 -15.85
C VAL A 125 -5.88 21.84 -15.97
N TYR A 126 -5.36 21.72 -17.20
CA TYR A 126 -4.11 21.02 -17.52
C TYR A 126 -3.24 21.88 -18.44
N ARG A 127 -2.18 22.46 -17.90
CA ARG A 127 -1.26 23.35 -18.62
C ARG A 127 0.18 23.06 -18.23
N PRO A 128 0.76 21.94 -18.71
CA PRO A 128 2.13 21.52 -18.39
C PRO A 128 3.19 22.51 -18.89
N GLU A 129 2.87 23.34 -19.88
CA GLU A 129 3.83 24.29 -20.46
C GLU A 129 4.07 25.52 -19.57
N THR A 130 3.23 25.76 -18.56
CA THR A 130 3.25 27.00 -17.77
C THR A 130 3.45 26.78 -16.27
N ARG A 131 3.30 25.55 -15.77
CA ARG A 131 3.41 25.26 -14.34
C ARG A 131 3.77 23.81 -14.08
N ASN A 132 4.65 23.59 -13.11
CA ASN A 132 4.96 22.28 -12.55
C ASN A 132 4.44 22.17 -11.11
N ALA A 133 4.12 20.95 -10.69
CA ALA A 133 3.76 20.66 -9.31
C ALA A 133 4.95 20.91 -8.37
N SER A 134 4.67 21.56 -7.25
CA SER A 134 5.62 21.69 -6.12
C SER A 134 5.84 20.35 -5.40
N ALA A 135 6.86 20.27 -4.54
CA ALA A 135 7.14 19.07 -3.76
C ALA A 135 5.95 18.62 -2.90
N SER A 136 5.26 19.54 -2.21
CA SER A 136 4.08 19.20 -1.39
C SER A 136 2.90 18.67 -2.22
N GLN A 137 2.71 19.20 -3.43
CA GLN A 137 1.67 18.71 -4.33
C GLN A 137 2.01 17.33 -4.90
N LYS A 138 3.27 17.09 -5.26
CA LYS A 138 3.73 15.77 -5.69
C LYS A 138 3.60 14.74 -4.57
N ALA A 139 4.02 15.09 -3.35
CA ALA A 139 3.86 14.26 -2.17
C ALA A 139 2.39 13.92 -1.90
N ALA A 140 1.47 14.88 -2.04
CA ALA A 140 0.03 14.62 -1.90
C ALA A 140 -0.53 13.68 -2.98
N VAL A 141 -0.09 13.84 -4.24
CA VAL A 141 -0.48 12.92 -5.33
C VAL A 141 0.09 11.53 -5.11
N ALA A 142 1.35 11.44 -4.69
CA ALA A 142 2.06 10.20 -4.44
C ALA A 142 1.42 9.43 -3.27
N ALA A 143 1.29 10.07 -2.10
CA ALA A 143 0.67 9.50 -0.89
C ALA A 143 -0.83 9.17 -1.02
N THR A 144 -1.46 9.50 -2.14
CA THR A 144 -2.85 9.12 -2.41
C THR A 144 -2.99 8.37 -3.71
N TRP A 145 -1.90 7.86 -4.30
CA TRP A 145 -1.91 7.32 -5.67
C TRP A 145 -2.66 6.00 -5.79
N ALA A 146 -2.61 5.14 -4.77
CA ALA A 146 -3.43 3.93 -4.69
C ALA A 146 -4.89 4.24 -4.28
N ILE A 147 -5.11 5.31 -3.50
CA ILE A 147 -6.42 5.62 -2.92
C ILE A 147 -7.52 5.98 -3.95
N SER A 148 -8.66 5.30 -3.91
CA SER A 148 -9.89 5.68 -4.62
C SER A 148 -11.08 5.81 -3.67
N ILE A 149 -12.17 6.41 -4.13
CA ILE A 149 -13.41 6.55 -3.37
C ILE A 149 -14.61 5.94 -4.10
N ARG A 150 -15.49 5.35 -3.32
CA ARG A 150 -16.61 4.52 -3.75
C ARG A 150 -17.82 4.73 -2.86
N ARG A 151 -18.96 4.24 -3.32
CA ARG A 151 -20.20 4.24 -2.54
C ARG A 151 -20.98 2.97 -2.71
N SER A 152 -21.59 2.56 -1.62
CA SER A 152 -22.76 1.71 -1.66
C SER A 152 -23.96 2.45 -2.28
N ARG A 153 -24.57 1.86 -3.31
CA ARG A 153 -25.84 2.35 -3.90
C ARG A 153 -26.75 1.16 -4.18
N ASN A 154 -28.00 1.26 -3.74
CA ASN A 154 -29.02 0.21 -3.92
C ASN A 154 -28.57 -1.17 -3.39
N GLY A 155 -27.86 -1.19 -2.27
CA GLY A 155 -27.33 -2.43 -1.67
C GLY A 155 -26.11 -3.02 -2.38
N VAL A 156 -25.56 -2.36 -3.40
CA VAL A 156 -24.33 -2.79 -4.07
C VAL A 156 -23.17 -1.94 -3.55
N PRO A 157 -22.24 -2.51 -2.75
CA PRO A 157 -21.04 -1.83 -2.28
C PRO A 157 -20.02 -1.64 -3.42
N GLY A 158 -19.01 -0.80 -3.18
CA GLY A 158 -17.85 -0.68 -4.05
C GLY A 158 -18.11 0.04 -5.38
N GLN A 159 -19.18 0.83 -5.51
CA GLN A 159 -19.41 1.56 -6.77
C GLN A 159 -18.45 2.73 -6.89
N PHE A 160 -17.61 2.69 -7.91
CA PHE A 160 -16.70 3.76 -8.28
C PHE A 160 -17.47 5.02 -8.69
N ILE A 161 -17.21 6.15 -8.04
CA ILE A 161 -17.98 7.39 -8.23
C ILE A 161 -17.21 8.45 -9.01
N LEU A 162 -17.95 9.26 -9.79
CA LEU A 162 -17.43 10.50 -10.33
C LEU A 162 -17.28 11.54 -9.21
N THR A 163 -16.14 12.23 -9.18
CA THR A 163 -15.85 13.35 -8.29
C THR A 163 -16.02 14.70 -8.99
N GLY A 164 -15.73 15.77 -8.27
CA GLY A 164 -15.58 17.12 -8.77
C GLY A 164 -15.13 18.03 -7.64
N TYR A 165 -14.79 19.27 -7.98
CA TYR A 165 -14.48 20.29 -6.99
C TYR A 165 -14.80 21.69 -7.52
N TYR A 166 -15.10 22.60 -6.60
CA TYR A 166 -15.29 24.02 -6.89
C TYR A 166 -14.54 24.90 -5.89
N PRO A 167 -14.28 26.17 -6.22
CA PRO A 167 -13.71 27.12 -5.27
C PRO A 167 -14.48 27.26 -3.96
N GLY A 168 -15.81 27.20 -4.02
CA GLY A 168 -16.69 27.53 -2.89
C GLY A 168 -16.87 29.04 -2.72
N SER A 169 -18.07 29.43 -2.32
CA SER A 169 -18.45 30.81 -2.04
C SER A 169 -18.31 31.17 -0.55
N ILE A 170 -18.34 30.16 0.34
CA ILE A 170 -18.35 30.34 1.80
C ILE A 170 -17.09 29.70 2.42
N SER A 171 -16.52 30.36 3.43
CA SER A 171 -15.43 29.82 4.24
C SER A 171 -15.99 29.02 5.41
N GLY A 172 -15.40 27.85 5.69
CA GLY A 172 -15.76 27.01 6.83
C GLY A 172 -15.67 25.52 6.47
N CYS A 173 -15.11 24.73 7.37
CA CYS A 173 -15.03 23.28 7.19
C CYS A 173 -16.43 22.68 7.01
N GLY A 174 -16.63 21.92 5.93
CA GLY A 174 -17.93 21.38 5.56
C GLY A 174 -18.90 22.40 4.94
N ALA A 175 -18.45 23.60 4.59
CA ALA A 175 -19.29 24.54 3.86
C ALA A 175 -19.65 23.99 2.47
N GLU A 176 -20.91 24.23 2.08
CA GLU A 176 -21.46 23.90 0.76
C GLU A 176 -21.52 22.39 0.42
N THR A 177 -21.27 21.50 1.40
CA THR A 177 -21.29 20.05 1.20
C THR A 177 -22.62 19.61 0.60
N ASN A 178 -22.55 18.87 -0.51
CA ASN A 178 -23.71 18.32 -1.19
C ASN A 178 -23.61 16.82 -1.40
N GLY A 179 -22.59 16.19 -0.82
CA GLY A 179 -22.37 14.76 -0.98
C GLY A 179 -21.89 14.38 -2.39
N PHE A 180 -21.29 15.24 -3.21
CA PHE A 180 -20.79 14.84 -4.55
C PHE A 180 -19.47 15.48 -4.98
N ARG A 181 -19.04 16.55 -4.30
CA ARG A 181 -17.85 17.31 -4.71
C ARG A 181 -17.20 18.00 -3.52
N LEU A 182 -15.92 18.29 -3.66
CA LEU A 182 -15.19 19.12 -2.71
C LEU A 182 -15.44 20.61 -2.97
N PHE A 183 -15.32 21.42 -1.92
CA PHE A 183 -15.30 22.88 -2.03
C PHE A 183 -14.00 23.41 -1.42
N GLN A 184 -13.12 23.96 -2.25
CA GLN A 184 -11.72 24.21 -1.94
C GLN A 184 -11.54 25.09 -0.69
N LYS A 185 -12.31 26.18 -0.55
CA LYS A 185 -12.26 27.04 0.65
C LYS A 185 -12.60 26.28 1.93
N GLY A 186 -13.62 25.43 1.91
CA GLY A 186 -14.02 24.66 3.08
C GLY A 186 -13.06 23.52 3.39
N VAL A 187 -12.55 22.82 2.37
CA VAL A 187 -11.51 21.79 2.51
C VAL A 187 -10.22 22.37 3.11
N TYR A 188 -9.83 23.58 2.68
CA TYR A 188 -8.71 24.31 3.27
C TYR A 188 -8.94 24.62 4.76
N ASP A 189 -10.14 25.09 5.12
CA ASP A 189 -10.49 25.36 6.53
C ASP A 189 -10.49 24.08 7.38
N CYS A 190 -10.95 22.95 6.85
CA CYS A 190 -10.86 21.66 7.54
C CYS A 190 -9.41 21.28 7.84
N GLY A 191 -8.52 21.36 6.84
CA GLY A 191 -7.10 21.05 7.06
C GLY A 191 -6.43 21.99 8.07
N ARG A 192 -6.82 23.27 8.09
CA ARG A 192 -6.33 24.22 9.12
C ARG A 192 -6.79 23.88 10.54
N LYS A 193 -7.94 23.22 10.66
CA LYS A 193 -8.48 22.71 11.93
C LYS A 193 -7.85 21.37 12.33
N GLY A 194 -6.92 20.85 11.55
CA GLY A 194 -6.21 19.60 11.83
C GLY A 194 -7.01 18.34 11.50
N LEU A 195 -8.09 18.45 10.71
CA LEU A 195 -8.85 17.26 10.29
C LEU A 195 -8.01 16.38 9.36
N THR A 196 -8.22 15.08 9.48
CA THR A 196 -7.58 14.05 8.68
C THR A 196 -8.14 14.02 7.26
N LEU A 197 -7.45 13.32 6.35
CA LEU A 197 -7.95 13.11 4.99
C LEU A 197 -9.33 12.45 5.01
N GLU A 198 -9.49 11.38 5.78
CA GLU A 198 -10.74 10.63 5.86
C GLU A 198 -11.89 11.51 6.39
N GLU A 199 -11.66 12.26 7.48
CA GLU A 199 -12.67 13.17 8.04
C GLU A 199 -13.13 14.20 7.00
N ILE A 200 -12.19 14.82 6.28
CA ILE A 200 -12.50 15.75 5.18
C ILE A 200 -13.35 15.05 4.12
N MET A 201 -12.92 13.87 3.66
CA MET A 201 -13.63 13.16 2.60
C MET A 201 -15.04 12.74 3.03
N ARG A 202 -15.23 12.27 4.28
CA ARG A 202 -16.53 11.90 4.83
C ARG A 202 -17.45 13.11 5.06
N ILE A 203 -16.91 14.28 5.40
CA ILE A 203 -17.71 15.53 5.47
C ILE A 203 -18.30 15.87 4.08
N TYR A 204 -17.50 15.78 3.02
CA TYR A 204 -17.93 16.22 1.69
C TYR A 204 -18.67 15.16 0.88
N TYR A 205 -18.37 13.88 1.10
CA TYR A 205 -18.94 12.76 0.36
C TYR A 205 -19.86 11.86 1.21
N GLY A 206 -20.05 12.15 2.50
CA GLY A 206 -20.95 11.44 3.39
C GLY A 206 -20.25 10.40 4.26
N SER A 207 -20.88 10.08 5.41
CA SER A 207 -20.32 9.17 6.41
C SER A 207 -20.16 7.73 5.95
N THR A 208 -20.92 7.30 4.93
CA THR A 208 -20.84 5.95 4.35
C THR A 208 -19.91 5.88 3.13
N LEU A 209 -19.03 6.87 2.95
CA LEU A 209 -18.02 6.83 1.89
C LEU A 209 -17.12 5.62 2.11
N GLU A 210 -16.93 4.83 1.06
CA GLU A 210 -15.89 3.81 1.03
C GLU A 210 -14.67 4.50 0.41
N ILE A 211 -13.65 4.73 1.20
CA ILE A 211 -12.33 5.10 0.68
C ILE A 211 -11.62 3.75 0.50
N SER A 212 -10.79 3.54 -0.49
CA SER A 212 -10.12 2.26 -0.67
C SER A 212 -8.71 2.49 -1.08
N ASP A 213 -7.82 1.82 -0.38
CA ASP A 213 -6.40 1.88 -0.57
C ASP A 213 -5.93 0.45 -0.82
N PRO A 214 -5.88 0.00 -2.09
CA PRO A 214 -5.36 -1.32 -2.39
C PRO A 214 -3.86 -1.30 -2.05
N GLY A 215 -3.46 -1.88 -0.92
CA GLY A 215 -2.06 -1.90 -0.51
C GLY A 215 -1.75 -2.03 0.99
N LYS A 216 -2.57 -2.71 1.80
CA LYS A 216 -2.11 -3.17 3.13
C LYS A 216 -2.28 -4.69 3.24
N HIS A 217 -1.15 -5.42 3.23
CA HIS A 217 -1.03 -6.89 3.24
C HIS A 217 -1.73 -7.58 2.06
N GLU A 218 -1.57 -7.02 0.86
CA GLU A 218 -2.06 -7.65 -0.38
C GLU A 218 -0.97 -8.59 -0.92
N ILE A 219 -1.29 -9.86 -1.20
CA ILE A 219 -0.32 -10.85 -1.73
C ILE A 219 -0.77 -11.36 -3.10
N SER A 220 -2.03 -11.16 -3.48
CA SER A 220 -2.61 -11.82 -4.66
C SER A 220 -2.80 -10.93 -5.89
N GLY A 221 -2.41 -9.66 -5.80
CA GLY A 221 -2.69 -8.64 -6.81
C GLY A 221 -4.14 -8.18 -6.82
N GLY A 222 -4.85 -8.47 -5.73
CA GLY A 222 -6.20 -8.05 -5.43
C GLY A 222 -6.27 -6.61 -4.92
N VAL A 223 -7.28 -6.37 -4.10
CA VAL A 223 -7.63 -5.05 -3.54
C VAL A 223 -8.01 -5.16 -2.08
N THR A 224 -7.75 -6.34 -1.51
CA THR A 224 -8.21 -6.82 -0.21
C THR A 224 -7.02 -7.56 0.37
N GLY A 225 -6.58 -7.16 1.55
CA GLY A 225 -5.54 -7.87 2.28
C GLY A 225 -5.87 -9.35 2.43
N ASP A 226 -4.90 -10.19 2.09
CA ASP A 226 -5.04 -11.64 2.15
C ASP A 226 -4.66 -12.14 3.55
N GLY A 227 -5.25 -13.26 3.96
CA GLY A 227 -4.72 -13.96 5.11
C GLY A 227 -3.43 -14.67 4.70
N ALA A 228 -2.37 -14.53 5.48
CA ALA A 228 -1.12 -15.21 5.18
C ALA A 228 -0.53 -15.86 6.43
N ALA A 229 0.06 -17.03 6.24
CA ALA A 229 0.84 -17.68 7.29
C ALA A 229 1.87 -18.64 6.70
N VAL A 230 2.95 -18.88 7.43
CA VAL A 230 3.92 -19.92 7.07
C VAL A 230 3.84 -21.08 8.03
N VAL A 231 4.15 -22.27 7.53
CA VAL A 231 4.52 -23.43 8.33
C VAL A 231 6.01 -23.69 8.08
N PRO A 232 6.87 -23.50 9.09
CA PRO A 232 8.29 -23.81 8.96
C PRO A 232 8.49 -25.30 8.71
N THR A 233 9.40 -25.65 7.78
CA THR A 233 9.79 -27.03 7.51
C THR A 233 11.30 -27.19 7.65
N GLU A 234 11.81 -28.42 7.78
CA GLU A 234 13.26 -28.67 7.89
C GLU A 234 14.07 -28.21 6.67
N ALA A 235 13.44 -28.03 5.50
CA ALA A 235 14.12 -27.76 4.23
C ALA A 235 13.55 -26.54 3.46
N GLY A 236 12.70 -25.74 4.08
CA GLY A 236 11.95 -24.71 3.36
C GLY A 236 10.83 -24.05 4.15
N VAL A 237 10.02 -23.29 3.42
CA VAL A 237 8.83 -22.62 3.95
C VAL A 237 7.62 -23.09 3.16
N ASP A 238 6.59 -23.51 3.89
CA ASP A 238 5.27 -23.75 3.33
C ASP A 238 4.40 -22.51 3.57
N ALA A 239 4.20 -21.69 2.54
CA ALA A 239 3.52 -20.41 2.63
C ALA A 239 2.06 -20.54 2.21
N HIS A 240 1.14 -20.39 3.17
CA HIS A 240 -0.30 -20.46 2.97
C HIS A 240 -0.84 -19.06 2.72
N VAL A 241 -1.42 -18.83 1.54
CA VAL A 241 -2.07 -17.57 1.16
C VAL A 241 -3.58 -17.81 1.01
N TYR A 242 -4.36 -17.10 1.83
CA TYR A 242 -5.81 -17.19 1.95
C TYR A 242 -6.44 -15.98 1.26
N LEU A 243 -6.83 -16.18 0.00
CA LEU A 243 -7.35 -15.09 -0.84
C LEU A 243 -8.64 -14.49 -0.27
N SER A 244 -8.66 -13.19 -0.04
CA SER A 244 -9.87 -12.52 0.44
C SER A 244 -10.85 -12.21 -0.69
N THR A 245 -12.15 -12.42 -0.43
CA THR A 245 -13.23 -11.91 -1.28
C THR A 245 -13.93 -10.69 -0.68
N GLY A 246 -13.32 -10.08 0.34
CA GLY A 246 -13.86 -8.98 1.14
C GLY A 246 -14.98 -9.37 2.12
N SER A 247 -15.22 -10.67 2.30
CA SER A 247 -16.28 -11.20 3.18
C SER A 247 -16.03 -12.62 3.67
N ARG A 248 -15.02 -13.30 3.11
CA ARG A 248 -14.53 -14.62 3.48
C ARG A 248 -13.16 -14.81 2.84
N PHE A 249 -12.42 -15.80 3.32
CA PHE A 249 -11.24 -16.30 2.63
C PHE A 249 -11.62 -17.47 1.72
N ALA A 250 -10.89 -17.62 0.61
CA ALA A 250 -10.83 -18.87 -0.13
C ALA A 250 -9.90 -19.85 0.59
N ALA A 251 -10.16 -21.15 0.43
CA ALA A 251 -9.19 -22.16 0.84
C ALA A 251 -7.86 -21.91 0.10
N PRO A 252 -6.70 -22.03 0.77
CA PRO A 252 -5.42 -21.74 0.17
C PRO A 252 -5.18 -22.74 -0.96
N SER A 253 -4.54 -22.31 -2.04
CA SER A 253 -3.99 -23.29 -2.99
C SER A 253 -2.87 -24.01 -2.27
N ALA A 254 -2.95 -25.34 -2.14
CA ALA A 254 -1.91 -26.17 -1.53
C ALA A 254 -0.58 -25.95 -2.29
N PRO A 255 0.35 -25.13 -1.76
CA PRO A 255 1.61 -24.89 -2.42
C PRO A 255 2.53 -26.08 -2.14
N ASP A 256 3.39 -26.43 -3.10
CA ASP A 256 4.54 -27.27 -2.76
C ASP A 256 5.46 -26.44 -1.85
N PRO A 257 6.04 -27.03 -0.77
CA PRO A 257 6.98 -26.32 0.08
C PRO A 257 8.10 -25.68 -0.74
N ILE A 258 8.35 -24.39 -0.50
CA ILE A 258 9.36 -23.64 -1.23
C ILE A 258 10.73 -23.99 -0.61
N PRO A 259 11.63 -24.64 -1.37
CA PRO A 259 12.88 -25.14 -0.81
C PRO A 259 13.82 -23.99 -0.45
N LEU A 260 14.27 -23.97 0.80
CA LEU A 260 15.31 -23.08 1.32
C LEU A 260 16.48 -23.94 1.78
N ALA A 261 17.15 -24.58 0.81
CA ALA A 261 18.17 -25.59 1.07
C ALA A 261 19.32 -25.05 1.94
N ASP A 262 19.76 -25.89 2.87
CA ASP A 262 20.98 -25.74 3.70
C ASP A 262 21.04 -24.46 4.56
N ALA A 263 19.89 -23.86 4.89
CA ALA A 263 19.83 -22.61 5.64
C ALA A 263 18.86 -22.68 6.83
N VAL A 264 19.23 -22.02 7.94
CA VAL A 264 18.34 -21.84 9.10
C VAL A 264 17.63 -20.50 8.95
N THR A 265 16.30 -20.51 8.86
CA THR A 265 15.52 -19.26 8.94
C THR A 265 15.70 -18.62 10.31
N LEU A 266 16.14 -17.36 10.32
CA LEU A 266 16.33 -16.58 11.53
C LEU A 266 15.13 -15.69 11.83
N ASP A 267 14.54 -15.09 10.79
CA ASP A 267 13.36 -14.21 10.89
C ASP A 267 12.67 -14.08 9.52
N ARG A 268 11.43 -13.56 9.51
CA ARG A 268 10.64 -13.34 8.31
C ARG A 268 9.67 -12.16 8.48
N ILE A 269 9.34 -11.50 7.37
CA ILE A 269 8.31 -10.45 7.32
C ILE A 269 7.77 -10.34 5.89
N ALA A 270 6.58 -9.76 5.70
CA ALA A 270 6.05 -9.44 4.39
C ALA A 270 5.85 -7.93 4.20
N ALA A 271 6.25 -7.41 3.05
CA ALA A 271 6.20 -5.98 2.73
C ALA A 271 6.28 -5.73 1.22
N ASP A 272 5.77 -4.59 0.74
CA ASP A 272 5.83 -4.18 -0.66
C ASP A 272 7.17 -3.52 -0.97
N ILE A 273 8.21 -4.33 -1.22
CA ILE A 273 9.59 -3.86 -1.39
C ILE A 273 9.91 -3.52 -2.86
N ASP A 274 9.02 -3.87 -3.79
CA ASP A 274 9.16 -3.56 -5.21
C ASP A 274 8.20 -2.48 -5.75
N GLY A 275 7.27 -2.02 -4.90
CA GLY A 275 6.37 -0.91 -5.14
C GLY A 275 5.24 -1.24 -6.11
N ASP A 276 4.93 -2.52 -6.33
CA ASP A 276 3.85 -2.98 -7.19
C ASP A 276 2.50 -3.12 -6.46
N GLY A 277 2.53 -3.03 -5.13
CA GLY A 277 1.37 -3.12 -4.24
C GLY A 277 1.10 -4.53 -3.71
N GLU A 278 1.89 -5.52 -4.10
CA GLU A 278 1.88 -6.88 -3.55
C GLU A 278 3.04 -7.06 -2.54
N HIS A 279 2.82 -7.83 -1.47
CA HIS A 279 3.79 -8.01 -0.40
C HIS A 279 4.67 -9.23 -0.67
N GLU A 280 5.95 -8.98 -0.97
CA GLU A 280 6.98 -10.01 -0.97
C GLU A 280 7.12 -10.66 0.41
N LEU A 281 7.44 -11.96 0.44
CA LEU A 281 7.90 -12.61 1.67
C LEU A 281 9.42 -12.49 1.75
N ILE A 282 9.88 -11.74 2.75
CA ILE A 282 11.29 -11.52 3.05
C ILE A 282 11.73 -12.52 4.12
N VAL A 283 12.73 -13.34 3.80
CA VAL A 283 13.25 -14.36 4.72
C VAL A 283 14.72 -14.12 4.99
N LEU A 284 15.04 -13.84 6.26
CA LEU A 284 16.41 -13.75 6.74
C LEU A 284 16.87 -15.13 7.17
N MET A 285 17.99 -15.59 6.61
CA MET A 285 18.49 -16.94 6.80
C MET A 285 19.98 -16.93 7.13
N ARG A 286 20.43 -18.00 7.79
CA ARG A 286 21.84 -18.28 8.06
C ARG A 286 22.30 -19.46 7.20
N ASP A 287 23.34 -19.26 6.40
CA ASP A 287 24.00 -20.32 5.63
C ASP A 287 25.23 -20.84 6.39
N GLY A 288 25.04 -21.88 7.21
CA GLY A 288 26.12 -22.42 8.06
C GLY A 288 26.70 -21.38 9.03
N ASP A 289 28.02 -21.37 9.22
CA ASP A 289 28.70 -20.43 10.14
C ASP A 289 29.21 -19.15 9.46
N ALA A 290 29.05 -19.01 8.13
CA ALA A 290 29.85 -18.07 7.35
C ALA A 290 29.16 -16.73 7.06
N ALA A 291 27.85 -16.73 6.83
CA ALA A 291 27.10 -15.52 6.49
C ALA A 291 25.59 -15.66 6.72
N GLU A 292 24.94 -14.51 6.82
CA GLU A 292 23.50 -14.35 6.82
C GLU A 292 23.08 -13.77 5.46
N ARG A 293 21.95 -14.25 4.91
CA ARG A 293 21.40 -13.77 3.64
C ARG A 293 19.93 -13.43 3.77
N ILE A 294 19.48 -12.52 2.92
CA ILE A 294 18.06 -12.25 2.73
C ILE A 294 17.67 -12.80 1.36
N VAL A 295 16.64 -13.65 1.36
CA VAL A 295 15.96 -14.10 0.16
C VAL A 295 14.56 -13.51 0.11
N ILE A 296 14.15 -13.17 -1.11
CA ILE A 296 12.85 -12.61 -1.43
C ILE A 296 12.07 -13.67 -2.17
N LEU A 297 10.86 -13.96 -1.72
CA LEU A 297 9.92 -14.77 -2.46
C LEU A 297 8.83 -13.84 -2.98
N ARG A 298 8.68 -13.82 -4.31
CA ARG A 298 7.72 -12.93 -4.96
C ARG A 298 6.33 -13.52 -5.00
N PRO A 299 5.28 -12.71 -4.84
CA PRO A 299 3.92 -13.21 -4.95
C PRO A 299 3.62 -13.72 -6.36
N THR A 300 2.79 -14.76 -6.44
CA THR A 300 2.33 -15.36 -7.72
C THR A 300 0.82 -15.36 -7.85
N GLY A 301 0.13 -14.55 -7.04
CA GLY A 301 -1.32 -14.46 -6.98
C GLY A 301 -2.00 -15.42 -5.99
N ALA A 302 -1.41 -16.57 -5.66
CA ALA A 302 -2.01 -17.53 -4.71
C ALA A 302 -0.97 -18.18 -3.78
N GLY A 303 0.23 -17.61 -3.74
CA GLY A 303 1.41 -18.18 -3.09
C GLY A 303 2.63 -17.39 -3.50
N TYR A 304 3.79 -18.02 -3.34
CA TYR A 304 5.08 -17.40 -3.61
C TYR A 304 5.91 -18.23 -4.60
N GLY A 305 6.74 -17.53 -5.38
CA GLY A 305 7.62 -18.12 -6.38
C GLY A 305 8.95 -18.62 -5.80
N ASP A 306 9.88 -18.92 -6.70
CA ASP A 306 11.23 -19.36 -6.34
C ASP A 306 11.99 -18.27 -5.55
N PRO A 307 12.86 -18.65 -4.59
CA PRO A 307 13.58 -17.68 -3.76
C PRO A 307 14.67 -16.95 -4.56
N GLU A 308 14.68 -15.62 -4.47
CA GLU A 308 15.67 -14.72 -5.06
C GLU A 308 16.62 -14.18 -3.98
N SER A 309 17.94 -14.34 -4.14
CA SER A 309 18.89 -13.77 -3.19
C SER A 309 19.14 -12.29 -3.50
N TRP A 310 18.78 -11.41 -2.56
CA TRP A 310 18.90 -9.96 -2.74
C TRP A 310 20.02 -9.33 -1.91
N TRP A 311 20.48 -10.01 -0.86
CA TRP A 311 21.52 -9.49 0.04
C TRP A 311 22.24 -10.60 0.82
N ASP A 312 23.52 -10.36 1.10
CA ASP A 312 24.34 -11.19 1.98
C ASP A 312 25.24 -10.34 2.89
N SER A 313 25.42 -10.80 4.12
CA SER A 313 26.12 -10.07 5.18
C SER A 313 27.61 -9.88 4.91
N ALA A 314 28.24 -10.87 4.27
CA ALA A 314 29.66 -10.87 3.97
C ALA A 314 30.03 -9.77 2.96
N THR A 315 29.23 -9.61 1.89
CA THR A 315 29.42 -8.57 0.88
C THR A 315 28.98 -7.21 1.38
N ALA A 316 27.92 -7.16 2.19
CA ALA A 316 27.42 -5.91 2.77
C ALA A 316 28.30 -5.36 3.89
N GLY A 317 29.21 -6.16 4.46
CA GLY A 317 30.05 -5.75 5.58
C GLY A 317 29.28 -5.58 6.89
N VAL A 318 28.13 -6.24 7.03
CA VAL A 318 27.32 -6.22 8.27
C VAL A 318 27.68 -7.43 9.10
N GLY A 319 28.23 -7.18 10.30
CA GLY A 319 28.60 -8.24 11.23
C GLY A 319 27.46 -8.63 12.16
N PHE A 320 27.39 -9.92 12.52
CA PHE A 320 26.47 -10.49 13.50
C PHE A 320 27.24 -11.03 14.70
N PRO A 321 27.76 -10.14 15.57
CA PRO A 321 28.76 -10.52 16.57
C PRO A 321 28.22 -11.41 17.69
N VAL A 322 26.90 -11.38 17.95
CA VAL A 322 26.33 -11.94 19.18
C VAL A 322 25.29 -13.03 18.93
N GLU A 323 25.42 -14.10 19.69
CA GLU A 323 24.41 -15.14 19.86
C GLU A 323 23.97 -15.18 21.33
N ARG A 324 22.66 -15.25 21.58
CA ARG A 324 22.05 -15.35 22.92
C ARG A 324 21.09 -16.54 22.92
N ASP A 325 21.26 -17.46 23.85
CA ASP A 325 20.45 -18.68 23.98
C ASP A 325 20.33 -19.49 22.68
N GLY A 326 21.44 -19.58 21.92
CA GLY A 326 21.49 -20.32 20.66
C GLY A 326 20.84 -19.60 19.46
N LYS A 327 20.50 -18.32 19.59
CA LYS A 327 19.87 -17.50 18.54
C LYS A 327 20.62 -16.21 18.30
N ARG A 328 20.71 -15.76 17.03
CA ARG A 328 21.21 -14.40 16.74
C ARG A 328 20.29 -13.39 17.41
N ALA A 329 20.86 -12.36 18.02
CA ALA A 329 20.11 -11.22 18.52
C ALA A 329 19.76 -10.29 17.35
N ILE A 330 18.81 -10.71 16.52
CA ILE A 330 18.41 -9.98 15.30
C ILE A 330 16.89 -9.96 15.15
N ARG A 331 16.39 -8.97 14.41
CA ARG A 331 14.98 -8.86 14.03
C ARG A 331 14.82 -8.11 12.71
N LEU A 332 13.90 -8.55 11.87
CA LEU A 332 13.40 -7.80 10.73
C LEU A 332 12.23 -6.88 11.12
N VAL A 333 12.22 -5.70 10.54
CA VAL A 333 11.06 -4.81 10.46
C VAL A 333 10.95 -4.33 9.02
N ALA A 334 9.77 -3.89 8.58
CA ALA A 334 9.59 -3.41 7.22
C ALA A 334 8.58 -2.25 7.17
N GLY A 335 8.86 -1.30 6.30
CA GLY A 335 8.05 -0.10 6.09
C GLY A 335 8.84 0.95 5.33
N ASP A 336 8.16 1.92 4.74
CA ASP A 336 8.76 3.03 3.98
C ASP A 336 9.53 4.00 4.90
N PHE A 337 10.81 3.74 5.21
CA PHE A 337 11.61 4.61 6.09
C PHE A 337 12.01 5.91 5.40
N ASP A 338 12.13 5.90 4.06
CA ASP A 338 12.69 7.00 3.29
C ASP A 338 11.66 7.91 2.57
N ALA A 339 10.38 7.59 2.69
CA ALA A 339 9.20 8.24 2.11
C ALA A 339 9.17 8.23 0.57
N ASP A 340 9.63 7.14 -0.06
CA ASP A 340 9.56 6.96 -1.51
C ASP A 340 8.36 6.14 -1.99
N LEU A 341 7.52 5.69 -1.04
CA LEU A 341 6.32 4.86 -1.21
C LEU A 341 6.60 3.41 -1.56
N VAL A 342 7.77 2.93 -1.15
CA VAL A 342 8.17 1.53 -1.21
C VAL A 342 8.56 1.15 0.21
N ASP A 343 8.16 -0.04 0.65
CA ASP A 343 8.66 -0.51 1.93
C ASP A 343 10.15 -0.84 1.82
N ASP A 344 10.91 -0.39 2.81
CA ASP A 344 12.29 -0.83 3.00
C ASP A 344 12.34 -1.95 4.05
N VAL A 345 13.44 -2.70 4.04
CA VAL A 345 13.70 -3.70 5.08
C VAL A 345 14.65 -3.12 6.13
N GLY A 346 14.19 -3.07 7.38
CA GLY A 346 15.01 -2.76 8.54
C GLY A 346 15.57 -4.03 9.18
N LEU A 347 16.89 -4.09 9.34
CA LEU A 347 17.59 -5.16 10.05
C LEU A 347 18.12 -4.61 11.37
N LEU A 348 17.49 -5.01 12.47
CA LEU A 348 17.97 -4.72 13.83
C LEU A 348 18.98 -5.79 14.25
N VAL A 349 20.19 -5.36 14.61
CA VAL A 349 21.29 -6.23 15.05
C VAL A 349 21.72 -5.82 16.45
N GLY A 350 21.63 -6.75 17.39
CA GLY A 350 22.10 -6.57 18.76
C GLY A 350 23.62 -6.47 18.83
N ALA A 351 24.11 -5.53 19.63
CA ALA A 351 25.53 -5.37 19.89
C ALA A 351 26.01 -6.29 21.03
N GLU A 352 27.33 -6.31 21.28
CA GLU A 352 27.94 -7.01 22.43
C GLU A 352 27.31 -6.59 23.76
N ASP A 353 27.11 -5.29 23.95
CA ASP A 353 26.28 -4.78 25.04
C ASP A 353 24.82 -5.18 24.76
N PRO A 354 24.18 -6.00 25.62
CA PRO A 354 22.81 -6.46 25.41
C PRO A 354 21.77 -5.34 25.46
N MET A 355 22.14 -4.15 25.93
CA MET A 355 21.28 -2.98 25.95
C MET A 355 21.38 -2.14 24.68
N GLN A 356 22.24 -2.49 23.72
CA GLN A 356 22.52 -1.71 22.52
C GLN A 356 22.18 -2.50 21.25
N SER A 357 21.69 -1.80 20.23
CA SER A 357 21.42 -2.36 18.90
C SER A 357 21.74 -1.35 17.79
N THR A 358 21.90 -1.85 16.58
CA THR A 358 22.01 -1.04 15.36
C THR A 358 20.87 -1.41 14.40
N LEU A 359 20.19 -0.40 13.86
CA LEU A 359 19.26 -0.54 12.75
C LEU A 359 20.00 -0.28 11.44
N TYR A 360 20.02 -1.27 10.56
CA TYR A 360 20.40 -1.10 9.17
C TYR A 360 19.13 -1.01 8.31
N VAL A 361 19.06 -0.07 7.39
CA VAL A 361 17.98 0.03 6.40
C VAL A 361 18.50 -0.43 5.04
N LEU A 362 17.75 -1.34 4.43
CA LEU A 362 18.01 -1.99 3.15
C LEU A 362 16.92 -1.57 2.17
N ARG A 363 17.31 -0.82 1.14
CA ARG A 363 16.37 -0.25 0.16
C ARG A 363 16.50 -0.97 -1.16
N ALA A 364 15.38 -1.20 -1.85
CA ALA A 364 15.42 -1.84 -3.15
C ALA A 364 16.13 -0.94 -4.18
N ASN A 365 16.97 -1.54 -5.03
CA ASN A 365 17.63 -0.78 -6.10
C ASN A 365 16.60 -0.32 -7.17
N SER A 366 16.99 0.61 -8.04
CA SER A 366 16.09 1.14 -9.08
C SER A 366 15.47 0.10 -10.05
N THR A 367 16.04 -1.11 -10.12
CA THR A 367 15.51 -2.22 -10.94
C THR A 367 14.67 -3.21 -10.15
N ARG A 368 14.56 -3.04 -8.83
CA ARG A 368 13.82 -3.90 -7.89
C ARG A 368 14.22 -5.37 -7.93
N THR A 369 15.52 -5.64 -8.01
CA THR A 369 16.05 -7.02 -8.09
C THR A 369 17.10 -7.36 -7.04
N ALA A 370 17.50 -6.39 -6.23
CA ALA A 370 18.42 -6.54 -5.12
C ALA A 370 18.34 -5.32 -4.20
N PHE A 371 18.86 -5.45 -2.98
CA PHE A 371 19.04 -4.30 -2.09
C PHE A 371 20.28 -3.48 -2.48
N GLU A 372 20.21 -2.17 -2.24
CA GLU A 372 21.38 -1.29 -2.24
C GLU A 372 22.31 -1.61 -1.06
N ALA A 373 23.44 -0.88 -0.95
CA ALA A 373 24.31 -1.00 0.21
C ALA A 373 23.55 -0.67 1.50
N ALA A 374 23.65 -1.54 2.50
CA ALA A 374 22.99 -1.36 3.79
C ALA A 374 23.41 -0.04 4.44
N LEU A 375 22.44 0.77 4.85
CA LEU A 375 22.67 2.05 5.51
C LEU A 375 22.56 1.87 7.01
N THR A 376 23.59 2.26 7.77
CA THR A 376 23.47 2.40 9.22
C THR A 376 22.54 3.56 9.53
N TRP A 377 21.29 3.23 9.86
CA TRP A 377 20.23 4.21 10.06
C TRP A 377 20.25 4.77 11.48
N TRP A 378 20.57 3.92 12.45
CA TRP A 378 20.64 4.28 13.86
C TRP A 378 21.44 3.25 14.66
N THR A 379 22.13 3.73 15.70
CA THR A 379 22.72 2.89 16.75
C THR A 379 22.38 3.51 18.10
N GLY A 380 21.91 2.68 19.05
CA GLY A 380 21.60 3.18 20.38
C GLY A 380 20.93 2.17 21.29
N PRO A 381 20.35 2.65 22.41
CA PRO A 381 19.83 1.79 23.46
C PRO A 381 18.55 1.08 23.03
N LEU A 382 18.64 -0.24 22.84
CA LEU A 382 17.53 -1.15 22.59
C LEU A 382 17.97 -2.58 22.93
N ALA A 383 17.36 -3.18 23.93
CA ALA A 383 17.58 -4.57 24.29
C ALA A 383 16.62 -5.48 23.52
N LEU A 384 17.08 -6.09 22.42
CA LEU A 384 16.22 -6.91 21.55
C LEU A 384 15.60 -8.12 22.25
N GLY A 385 16.29 -8.72 23.23
CA GLY A 385 15.75 -9.86 23.99
C GLY A 385 14.49 -9.49 24.79
N ASP A 386 14.43 -8.24 25.26
CA ASP A 386 13.35 -7.72 26.09
C ASP A 386 12.41 -6.82 25.31
N SER A 387 12.49 -6.79 23.97
CA SER A 387 11.69 -5.86 23.14
C SER A 387 10.97 -6.55 21.99
N ALA A 388 9.71 -6.15 21.77
CA ALA A 388 9.07 -6.24 20.47
C ALA A 388 9.24 -4.91 19.73
N VAL A 389 9.49 -4.96 18.43
CA VAL A 389 9.80 -3.80 17.61
C VAL A 389 9.05 -3.91 16.29
N PHE A 390 8.47 -2.80 15.87
CA PHE A 390 7.66 -2.66 14.67
C PHE A 390 8.09 -1.40 13.91
N ALA A 391 7.91 -1.42 12.58
CA ALA A 391 8.00 -0.23 11.75
C ALA A 391 6.58 0.19 11.37
N ALA A 392 6.24 1.47 11.57
CA ALA A 392 4.88 1.98 11.43
C ALA A 392 4.88 3.52 11.30
N ASP A 393 4.13 4.10 10.36
CA ASP A 393 3.99 5.58 10.24
C ASP A 393 3.03 6.12 11.30
N VAL A 394 3.42 6.08 12.57
CA VAL A 394 2.60 6.53 13.69
C VAL A 394 2.57 8.07 13.80
N THR A 395 3.56 8.75 13.19
CA THR A 395 3.63 10.21 13.08
C THR A 395 2.86 10.80 11.89
N GLY A 396 2.37 9.96 10.97
CA GLY A 396 1.57 10.34 9.81
C GLY A 396 2.30 11.24 8.82
N ASP A 397 3.64 11.22 8.85
CA ASP A 397 4.48 12.07 8.02
C ASP A 397 4.86 11.41 6.68
N GLY A 398 4.47 10.14 6.52
CA GLY A 398 4.75 9.30 5.37
C GLY A 398 6.05 8.49 5.49
N ARG A 399 6.68 8.44 6.68
CA ARG A 399 7.81 7.56 6.97
C ARG A 399 7.40 6.55 8.04
N ALA A 400 7.83 5.31 7.87
CA ALA A 400 7.76 4.34 8.95
C ALA A 400 8.68 4.79 10.10
N ASP A 401 8.12 4.96 11.29
CA ASP A 401 8.82 5.18 12.55
C ASP A 401 9.17 3.84 13.20
N LEU A 402 10.09 3.84 14.17
CA LEU A 402 10.39 2.65 14.95
C LEU A 402 9.60 2.66 16.27
N VAL A 403 8.69 1.71 16.44
CA VAL A 403 7.91 1.50 17.66
C VAL A 403 8.49 0.33 18.43
N ALA A 404 8.92 0.56 19.68
CA ALA A 404 9.46 -0.47 20.56
C ALA A 404 8.56 -0.70 21.78
N GLU A 405 8.05 -1.91 21.92
CA GLU A 405 7.40 -2.44 23.12
C GLU A 405 8.47 -3.11 24.00
N THR A 406 8.92 -2.41 25.04
CA THR A 406 9.91 -2.91 25.99
C THR A 406 9.22 -3.61 27.17
N ASP A 407 9.72 -4.77 27.56
CA ASP A 407 9.21 -5.55 28.69
C ASP A 407 10.06 -5.32 29.95
N GLY A 408 9.49 -4.62 30.94
CA GLY A 408 10.10 -4.41 32.24
C GLY A 408 9.84 -5.53 33.24
N GLY A 409 9.29 -6.67 32.79
CA GLY A 409 8.87 -7.78 33.64
C GLY A 409 7.69 -7.38 34.53
N GLU A 410 7.92 -7.37 35.85
CA GLU A 410 6.90 -6.95 36.83
C GLU A 410 6.53 -5.47 36.71
N ALA A 411 7.39 -4.64 36.14
CA ALA A 411 7.06 -3.24 35.85
C ALA A 411 6.06 -3.09 34.67
N GLY A 412 5.84 -4.15 33.90
CA GLY A 412 4.95 -4.18 32.74
C GLY A 412 5.58 -3.66 31.46
N LEU A 413 4.74 -3.47 30.44
CA LEU A 413 5.16 -3.04 29.11
C LEU A 413 5.26 -1.51 29.02
N VAL A 414 6.12 -1.02 28.13
CA VAL A 414 6.18 0.40 27.76
C VAL A 414 6.35 0.51 26.25
N TYR A 415 5.61 1.42 25.60
CA TYR A 415 5.70 1.64 24.17
C TYR A 415 6.43 2.95 23.91
N TRP A 416 7.59 2.83 23.25
CA TRP A 416 8.45 3.92 22.85
C TRP A 416 8.37 4.13 21.34
N VAL A 417 8.47 5.37 20.90
CA VAL A 417 8.55 5.71 19.48
C VAL A 417 9.82 6.51 19.22
N ALA A 418 10.64 6.03 18.30
CA ALA A 418 11.74 6.76 17.71
C ALA A 418 11.32 7.20 16.31
N GLN A 419 11.16 8.51 16.14
CA GLN A 419 10.64 9.09 14.89
C GLN A 419 11.68 9.02 13.78
N SER A 420 11.25 8.69 12.57
CA SER A 420 12.11 8.70 11.40
C SER A 420 12.32 10.12 10.87
N LYS A 421 13.49 10.34 10.29
CA LYS A 421 13.83 11.53 9.50
C LYS A 421 14.56 11.12 8.23
N ALA A 422 14.84 12.09 7.36
CA ALA A 422 15.64 11.83 6.18
C ALA A 422 17.03 11.27 6.56
N GLY A 423 17.27 10.00 6.24
CA GLY A 423 18.55 9.33 6.45
C GLY A 423 18.84 8.81 7.86
N GLY A 424 17.84 8.71 8.75
CA GLY A 424 18.05 8.17 10.10
C GLY A 424 16.84 8.31 11.02
N LEU A 425 17.04 8.06 12.31
CA LEU A 425 16.07 8.36 13.37
C LEU A 425 16.39 9.69 14.04
N GLU A 426 15.38 10.33 14.64
CA GLU A 426 15.56 11.49 15.51
C GLU A 426 16.34 11.14 16.80
N ASP A 427 16.87 12.17 17.46
CA ASP A 427 17.69 11.99 18.66
C ASP A 427 16.81 11.56 19.85
N GLY A 428 16.75 10.24 20.06
CA GLY A 428 16.09 9.61 21.21
C GLY A 428 14.65 9.16 20.93
N ALA A 429 14.20 8.20 21.74
CA ALA A 429 12.82 7.70 21.70
C ALA A 429 11.96 8.40 22.76
N THR A 430 10.68 8.59 22.46
CA THR A 430 9.69 9.15 23.39
C THR A 430 8.73 8.06 23.84
N GLN A 431 8.40 8.00 25.13
CA GLN A 431 7.35 7.11 25.61
C GLN A 431 5.99 7.63 25.12
N TRP A 432 5.30 6.83 24.32
CA TRP A 432 3.99 7.18 23.78
C TRP A 432 2.84 6.51 24.55
N TYR A 433 3.11 5.40 25.23
CA TYR A 433 2.13 4.73 26.09
C TYR A 433 2.79 4.10 27.31
N ASP A 434 2.18 4.32 28.48
CA ASP A 434 2.46 3.58 29.71
C ASP A 434 1.57 2.33 29.75
N GLY A 435 2.17 1.18 29.44
CA GLY A 435 1.53 -0.13 29.47
C GLY A 435 1.87 -0.90 30.74
N SER A 436 2.18 -0.25 31.87
CA SER A 436 2.62 -0.91 33.11
C SER A 436 1.61 -1.94 33.67
N ALA A 437 0.34 -1.87 33.25
CA ALA A 437 -0.69 -2.87 33.55
C ALA A 437 -0.66 -4.10 32.62
N LEU A 438 0.04 -4.03 31.50
CA LEU A 438 0.15 -5.08 30.50
C LEU A 438 1.38 -5.97 30.78
N ARG A 439 1.36 -7.18 30.24
CA ARG A 439 2.46 -8.15 30.34
C ARG A 439 2.65 -8.84 29.00
N ARG A 440 3.90 -9.03 28.58
CA ARG A 440 4.25 -9.70 27.32
C ARG A 440 3.57 -11.06 27.15
N VAL A 441 3.52 -11.84 28.24
CA VAL A 441 2.93 -13.19 28.23
C VAL A 441 1.41 -13.21 28.02
N THR A 442 0.74 -12.07 28.18
CA THR A 442 -0.72 -11.91 28.04
C THR A 442 -1.10 -10.78 27.09
N THR A 443 -0.19 -10.38 26.20
CA THR A 443 -0.42 -9.32 25.22
C THR A 443 0.22 -9.69 23.89
N GLN A 444 -0.58 -9.66 22.82
CA GLN A 444 -0.11 -9.76 21.44
C GLN A 444 -0.42 -8.43 20.73
N THR A 445 0.54 -7.91 19.96
CA THR A 445 0.45 -6.59 19.31
C THR A 445 0.59 -6.77 17.80
N VAL A 446 -0.31 -6.15 17.03
CA VAL A 446 -0.20 -6.01 15.56
C VAL A 446 -0.31 -4.54 15.15
N VAL A 447 0.42 -4.15 14.10
CA VAL A 447 0.35 -2.81 13.50
C VAL A 447 -0.78 -2.78 12.49
N THR A 448 -1.65 -1.77 12.57
CA THR A 448 -2.79 -1.64 11.66
C THR A 448 -3.37 -0.23 11.76
N ASP A 449 -3.70 0.41 10.64
CA ASP A 449 -4.44 1.69 10.64
C ASP A 449 -5.95 1.42 10.66
N TRP A 450 -6.48 0.91 11.77
CA TRP A 450 -7.90 0.54 11.84
C TRP A 450 -8.80 1.76 11.75
N ASN A 451 -8.34 2.90 12.25
CA ASN A 451 -9.12 4.12 12.33
C ASN A 451 -9.06 4.93 11.03
N ARG A 452 -8.07 4.64 10.19
CA ARG A 452 -7.84 5.24 8.88
C ARG A 452 -7.66 6.75 8.90
N ASP A 453 -6.94 7.24 9.90
CA ASP A 453 -6.50 8.63 9.92
C ASP A 453 -5.20 8.85 9.14
N GLY A 454 -4.65 7.78 8.53
CA GLY A 454 -3.41 7.82 7.76
C GLY A 454 -2.18 7.82 8.65
N ARG A 455 -2.34 7.32 9.89
CA ARG A 455 -1.27 6.95 10.81
C ARG A 455 -1.46 5.48 11.10
N ASP A 456 -0.37 4.73 11.14
CA ASP A 456 -0.47 3.38 11.67
C ASP A 456 -0.78 3.44 13.17
N ASP A 457 -1.65 2.54 13.61
CA ASP A 457 -1.98 2.35 15.02
C ASP A 457 -1.54 0.95 15.49
N LEU A 458 -1.77 0.60 16.77
CA LEU A 458 -1.51 -0.77 17.29
C LEU A 458 -2.77 -1.42 17.88
N ALA A 459 -3.12 -2.63 17.43
CA ALA A 459 -4.19 -3.42 18.00
C ALA A 459 -3.61 -4.50 18.93
N LEU A 460 -4.03 -4.49 20.19
CA LEU A 460 -3.50 -5.35 21.24
C LEU A 460 -4.57 -6.36 21.64
N ALA A 461 -4.32 -7.65 21.47
CA ALA A 461 -5.09 -8.67 22.19
C ALA A 461 -4.52 -8.79 23.60
N VAL A 462 -5.35 -8.50 24.61
CA VAL A 462 -4.99 -8.57 26.03
C VAL A 462 -5.80 -9.67 26.69
N ALA A 463 -5.14 -10.63 27.34
CA ALA A 463 -5.83 -11.74 28.01
C ALA A 463 -6.76 -11.23 29.12
N THR A 464 -7.91 -11.87 29.25
CA THR A 464 -8.88 -11.65 30.34
C THR A 464 -9.21 -12.99 31.01
N GLU A 465 -9.94 -12.96 32.13
CA GLU A 465 -10.33 -14.20 32.83
C GLU A 465 -11.14 -15.17 31.95
N THR A 466 -11.89 -14.66 30.99
CA THR A 466 -12.82 -15.44 30.16
C THR A 466 -12.45 -15.50 28.68
N GLY A 467 -11.30 -14.95 28.28
CA GLY A 467 -10.90 -14.84 26.89
C GLY A 467 -9.86 -13.75 26.66
N PHE A 468 -10.16 -12.78 25.78
CA PHE A 468 -9.31 -11.61 25.55
C PHE A 468 -10.12 -10.39 25.13
N SER A 469 -9.53 -9.20 25.26
CA SER A 469 -10.05 -7.95 24.67
C SER A 469 -9.08 -7.41 23.63
N PHE A 470 -9.60 -6.88 22.52
CA PHE A 470 -8.82 -6.00 21.65
C PHE A 470 -8.85 -4.58 22.20
N VAL A 471 -7.68 -4.06 22.53
CA VAL A 471 -7.44 -2.66 22.90
C VAL A 471 -6.64 -2.01 21.78
N GLY A 472 -7.17 -0.94 21.22
CA GLY A 472 -6.47 -0.13 20.22
C GLY A 472 -5.66 0.97 20.88
N LEU A 473 -4.36 1.02 20.63
CA LEU A 473 -3.51 2.17 20.90
C LEU A 473 -3.49 3.10 19.68
N ARG A 474 -4.45 4.04 19.63
CA ARG A 474 -4.59 4.97 18.51
C ARG A 474 -3.48 6.02 18.51
N ALA A 475 -2.75 6.16 17.42
CA ALA A 475 -1.75 7.19 17.25
C ALA A 475 -2.39 8.57 17.02
N ASN A 476 -1.87 9.60 17.67
CA ASN A 476 -2.22 11.00 17.36
C ASN A 476 -1.05 11.81 16.79
N GLY A 477 0.09 11.15 16.57
CA GLY A 477 1.35 11.73 16.10
C GLY A 477 2.34 12.13 17.16
N THR A 478 1.95 12.09 18.43
CA THR A 478 2.81 12.43 19.56
C THR A 478 2.65 11.48 20.75
N SER A 479 1.55 10.72 20.80
CA SER A 479 1.27 9.70 21.80
C SER A 479 0.29 8.67 21.25
N PHE A 480 0.13 7.57 21.98
CA PHE A 480 -0.98 6.64 21.78
C PHE A 480 -2.12 6.93 22.75
N VAL A 481 -3.35 6.69 22.31
CA VAL A 481 -4.58 6.77 23.12
C VAL A 481 -5.28 5.43 23.10
N ALA A 482 -5.38 4.77 24.26
CA ALA A 482 -6.04 3.49 24.39
C ALA A 482 -7.56 3.60 24.20
N THR A 483 -8.13 2.67 23.44
CA THR A 483 -9.56 2.57 23.14
C THR A 483 -9.97 1.09 23.13
N ASP A 484 -11.10 0.75 23.75
CA ASP A 484 -11.64 -0.62 23.65
C ASP A 484 -12.24 -0.85 22.27
N LEU A 485 -11.75 -1.88 21.56
CA LEU A 485 -12.18 -2.18 20.19
C LEU A 485 -13.13 -3.39 20.14
N HIS A 486 -12.91 -4.41 20.97
CA HIS A 486 -13.70 -5.63 20.97
C HIS A 486 -13.44 -6.47 22.25
N ALA A 487 -14.40 -7.32 22.62
CA ALA A 487 -14.24 -8.33 23.66
C ALA A 487 -14.64 -9.71 23.13
N SER A 488 -13.81 -10.72 23.37
CA SER A 488 -13.96 -12.08 22.88
C SER A 488 -13.89 -13.08 24.03
N THR A 489 -14.67 -14.16 23.94
CA THR A 489 -14.62 -15.29 24.87
C THR A 489 -13.69 -16.41 24.38
N ILE A 490 -13.02 -16.23 23.24
CA ILE A 490 -12.02 -17.17 22.77
C ILE A 490 -10.81 -17.09 23.71
N ALA A 491 -10.30 -18.23 24.17
CA ALA A 491 -9.17 -18.24 25.08
C ALA A 491 -7.91 -17.64 24.42
N PHE A 492 -7.22 -16.78 25.14
CA PHE A 492 -6.04 -16.05 24.64
C PHE A 492 -4.89 -16.97 24.20
N ASP A 493 -4.71 -18.11 24.87
CA ASP A 493 -3.66 -19.09 24.54
C ASP A 493 -3.94 -19.87 23.23
N ARG A 494 -5.10 -19.65 22.60
CA ARG A 494 -5.49 -20.30 21.34
C ARG A 494 -5.26 -19.42 20.12
N ILE A 495 -4.79 -18.17 20.26
CA ILE A 495 -4.78 -17.21 19.16
C ILE A 495 -3.36 -16.84 18.72
N LYS A 496 -3.24 -16.62 17.41
CA LYS A 496 -2.14 -15.90 16.74
C LYS A 496 -2.75 -14.86 15.82
N LEU A 497 -2.07 -13.74 15.59
CA LEU A 497 -2.63 -12.57 14.91
C LEU A 497 -1.76 -12.10 13.75
N ALA A 498 -2.42 -11.58 12.73
CA ALA A 498 -1.87 -10.76 11.66
C ALA A 498 -2.82 -9.57 11.40
N ALA A 499 -2.41 -8.62 10.56
CA ALA A 499 -3.22 -7.48 10.15
C ALA A 499 -3.31 -7.38 8.64
N GLY A 500 -4.29 -6.65 8.13
CA GLY A 500 -4.46 -6.39 6.69
C GLY A 500 -5.82 -5.77 6.38
N ASP A 501 -6.00 -5.15 5.22
CA ASP A 501 -7.31 -4.59 4.80
C ASP A 501 -8.18 -5.68 4.17
N THR A 502 -8.66 -6.63 4.97
CA THR A 502 -9.28 -7.85 4.47
C THR A 502 -10.57 -7.62 3.69
N ASN A 503 -11.25 -6.48 3.89
CA ASN A 503 -12.47 -6.14 3.18
C ASN A 503 -12.30 -5.12 2.03
N GLY A 504 -11.10 -4.57 1.86
CA GLY A 504 -10.75 -3.61 0.80
C GLY A 504 -11.38 -2.22 1.02
N ASP A 505 -11.85 -1.97 2.24
CA ASP A 505 -12.44 -0.70 2.65
C ASP A 505 -11.38 0.29 3.14
N GLY A 506 -10.11 -0.08 3.05
CA GLY A 506 -8.91 0.69 3.35
C GLY A 506 -8.68 1.02 4.82
N ARG A 507 -9.45 0.43 5.73
CA ARG A 507 -9.11 0.34 7.14
C ARG A 507 -8.29 -0.92 7.35
N GLY A 508 -7.33 -0.86 8.25
CA GLY A 508 -6.67 -2.09 8.67
C GLY A 508 -7.61 -2.95 9.53
N ASP A 509 -7.74 -4.21 9.17
CA ASP A 509 -8.43 -5.25 9.95
C ASP A 509 -7.41 -6.12 10.70
N VAL A 510 -7.92 -7.04 11.51
CA VAL A 510 -7.11 -8.07 12.18
C VAL A 510 -7.55 -9.46 11.74
N VAL A 511 -6.59 -10.30 11.35
CA VAL A 511 -6.80 -11.71 11.04
C VAL A 511 -6.33 -12.53 12.23
N MET A 512 -7.19 -13.41 12.73
CA MET A 512 -6.90 -14.28 13.86
C MET A 512 -6.91 -15.73 13.43
N TYR A 513 -5.83 -16.43 13.79
CA TYR A 513 -5.64 -17.86 13.61
C TYR A 513 -5.85 -18.56 14.95
N ALA A 514 -6.94 -19.30 15.08
CA ALA A 514 -7.37 -19.90 16.33
C ALA A 514 -7.32 -21.43 16.30
N ARG A 515 -6.73 -22.04 17.33
CA ARG A 515 -6.88 -23.48 17.58
C ARG A 515 -8.33 -23.80 17.88
N HIS A 516 -8.85 -24.94 17.42
CA HIS A 516 -10.19 -25.40 17.79
C HIS A 516 -10.37 -25.60 19.31
N GLU A 517 -11.58 -25.31 19.79
CA GLU A 517 -11.91 -25.38 21.22
C GLU A 517 -11.94 -26.82 21.73
N ASP A 518 -12.40 -27.73 20.89
CA ASP A 518 -12.46 -29.17 21.18
C ASP A 518 -11.09 -29.87 21.02
N GLY A 519 -10.05 -29.13 20.63
CA GLY A 519 -8.70 -29.65 20.39
C GLY A 519 -8.56 -30.48 19.12
N SER A 520 -9.56 -30.47 18.22
CA SER A 520 -9.42 -31.07 16.90
C SER A 520 -8.29 -30.38 16.11
N PRO A 521 -7.60 -31.12 15.21
CA PRO A 521 -6.53 -30.55 14.39
C PRO A 521 -7.08 -29.47 13.45
N GLY A 522 -6.19 -28.62 12.95
CA GLY A 522 -6.54 -27.51 12.05
C GLY A 522 -6.49 -26.15 12.72
N THR A 523 -6.82 -25.13 11.94
CA THR A 523 -6.82 -23.73 12.35
C THR A 523 -8.07 -23.02 11.82
N GLU A 524 -8.82 -22.40 12.73
CA GLU A 524 -9.93 -21.50 12.37
C GLU A 524 -9.39 -20.10 12.10
N LEU A 525 -9.67 -19.56 10.91
CA LEU A 525 -9.37 -18.18 10.54
C LEU A 525 -10.62 -17.31 10.74
N ARG A 526 -10.48 -16.31 11.61
CA ARG A 526 -11.50 -15.28 11.83
C ARG A 526 -10.94 -13.93 11.46
N THR A 527 -11.76 -13.06 10.87
CA THR A 527 -11.40 -11.66 10.68
C THR A 527 -12.18 -10.77 11.64
N TYR A 528 -11.52 -9.71 12.06
CA TYR A 528 -12.06 -8.67 12.90
C TYR A 528 -12.06 -7.39 12.07
N LEU A 529 -13.21 -7.12 11.44
CA LEU A 529 -13.36 -5.98 10.53
C LEU A 529 -13.47 -4.68 11.30
N SER A 530 -12.70 -3.66 10.90
CA SER A 530 -12.79 -2.33 11.49
C SER A 530 -13.94 -1.51 10.90
N ASN A 531 -14.58 -0.71 11.75
CA ASN A 531 -15.48 0.37 11.30
C ASN A 531 -14.92 1.77 11.60
N GLY A 532 -13.67 1.84 12.07
CA GLY A 532 -12.98 3.07 12.48
C GLY A 532 -13.05 3.39 13.97
N SER A 533 -13.90 2.69 14.74
CA SER A 533 -13.99 2.87 16.19
C SER A 533 -14.08 1.56 16.98
N ALA A 534 -14.40 0.45 16.32
CA ALA A 534 -14.49 -0.87 16.91
C ALA A 534 -14.18 -1.96 15.87
N LEU A 535 -13.93 -3.18 16.37
CA LEU A 535 -13.72 -4.38 15.56
C LEU A 535 -14.92 -5.34 15.66
N ALA A 536 -15.30 -5.95 14.54
CA ALA A 536 -16.38 -6.93 14.46
C ALA A 536 -15.84 -8.29 13.97
N GLY A 537 -15.82 -9.28 14.88
CA GLY A 537 -15.32 -10.62 14.60
C GLY A 537 -16.28 -11.50 13.79
N ASN A 538 -15.79 -12.13 12.73
CA ASN A 538 -16.52 -13.07 11.89
C ASN A 538 -15.64 -14.28 11.55
N PRO A 539 -16.12 -15.53 11.72
CA PRO A 539 -15.40 -16.70 11.21
C PRO A 539 -15.48 -16.72 9.68
N TRP A 540 -14.33 -16.82 9.02
CA TRP A 540 -14.25 -16.71 7.56
C TRP A 540 -13.81 -18.01 6.89
N LEU A 541 -12.97 -18.81 7.55
CA LEU A 541 -12.50 -20.10 7.05
C LEU A 541 -12.12 -21.02 8.21
N ASP A 542 -12.28 -22.32 7.98
CA ASP A 542 -11.70 -23.38 8.79
C ASP A 542 -10.77 -24.20 7.90
N ASP A 543 -9.48 -24.23 8.24
CA ASP A 543 -8.45 -24.98 7.52
C ASP A 543 -8.01 -26.21 8.36
N PRO A 544 -8.54 -27.40 8.04
CA PRO A 544 -8.22 -28.62 8.78
C PRO A 544 -6.78 -29.13 8.53
N ALA A 545 -6.08 -28.60 7.52
CA ALA A 545 -4.74 -29.02 7.16
C ALA A 545 -3.65 -28.15 7.82
N LEU A 546 -4.00 -26.93 8.23
CA LEU A 546 -3.07 -26.00 8.86
C LEU A 546 -2.85 -26.34 10.35
N ASP A 547 -1.66 -26.84 10.69
CA ASP A 547 -1.28 -27.10 12.08
C ASP A 547 -1.09 -25.78 12.85
N TRP A 548 -2.04 -25.49 13.73
CA TRP A 548 -2.02 -24.29 14.57
C TRP A 548 -0.75 -24.19 15.44
N SER A 549 -0.17 -25.31 15.85
CA SER A 549 0.99 -25.29 16.76
C SER A 549 2.23 -24.70 16.09
N THR A 550 2.41 -24.95 14.79
CA THR A 550 3.56 -24.52 14.00
C THR A 550 3.30 -23.33 13.08
N VAL A 551 2.03 -22.99 12.82
CA VAL A 551 1.70 -21.87 11.93
C VAL A 551 2.20 -20.53 12.49
N GLU A 552 2.80 -19.70 11.64
CA GLU A 552 3.23 -18.36 11.97
C GLU A 552 2.58 -17.37 10.99
N PRO A 553 1.52 -16.66 11.42
CA PRO A 553 0.94 -15.57 10.63
C PRO A 553 1.95 -14.44 10.41
N TYR A 554 1.85 -13.76 9.27
CA TYR A 554 2.67 -12.61 8.96
C TYR A 554 1.89 -11.51 8.25
#